data_AF-Q4N0L7-F1
#
_entry.id   AF-Q4N0L7-F1
#
_cell.length_a   1.000
_cell.length_b   1.000
_cell.length_c   1.000
_cell.angle_alpha   90.00
_cell.angle_beta   90.00
_cell.angle_gamma   90.00
#
_symmetry.space_group_name_H-M   'P 1'
#
loop_
_entity.id
_entity.type
_entity.pdbx_description
1 polymer ?
#
loop_
_entity_poly.entity_id
_entity_poly.type
_entity_poly.pdbx_seq_one_letter_code
_entity_poly.pdbx_strand_id
1 'polypeptide(L)'
;MYWPYQRLTDPSQSLDINLILLNMATEPQYKAELINGRPVLYQKTTPESAWDDITHTRHNVDNLEFYDLDIKLTKVSQCSTELSGLIFRIFLNFLCYHIKLGDKLLWSYCADPFQGLPIQILFNLKRNSMTLVFSGNRLKNLDMKGYDHTDWVKPGKPLTRFKTERVISHKGKLVQLFGEDEPLLQLVVDEEKFWEYKKGPLPISRIAQVPQCTVTLVFPINTQDSSGNNYQPLTFVATPTPIP
;
A
#
# COMPACT_ATOMS: atom_id res chain seq x y z
N MET A 1 56.17 6.41 49.66
CA MET A 1 56.28 5.46 48.53
C MET A 1 54.87 4.93 48.31
N TYR A 2 54.03 5.52 47.43
CA TYR A 2 53.82 5.16 46.01
C TYR A 2 53.85 3.63 45.78
N TRP A 3 52.88 2.86 45.24
CA TRP A 3 51.57 3.00 44.52
C TRP A 3 50.85 1.59 44.69
N PRO A 4 49.72 1.21 44.05
CA PRO A 4 48.37 1.26 44.66
C PRO A 4 47.40 0.12 44.23
N TYR A 5 46.09 0.34 44.46
CA TYR A 5 44.93 -0.25 43.77
C TYR A 5 44.91 -1.79 43.61
N GLN A 6 44.38 -2.48 44.62
CA GLN A 6 43.55 -3.65 44.35
C GLN A 6 42.11 -3.15 44.11
N ARG A 7 41.73 -3.03 42.83
CA ARG A 7 40.31 -3.00 42.45
C ARG A 7 39.74 -4.37 42.80
N LEU A 8 39.03 -4.44 43.93
CA LEU A 8 38.03 -5.47 44.14
C LEU A 8 36.83 -5.09 43.27
N THR A 9 36.78 -5.61 42.05
CA THR A 9 35.53 -5.61 41.29
C THR A 9 34.56 -6.51 42.03
N ASP A 10 33.54 -5.91 42.62
CA ASP A 10 32.41 -6.60 43.25
C ASP A 10 31.89 -7.69 42.27
N PRO A 11 31.68 -8.93 42.73
CA PRO A 11 31.08 -9.98 41.91
C PRO A 11 29.77 -9.54 41.24
N SER A 12 29.00 -8.65 41.88
CA SER A 12 27.78 -8.08 41.29
C SER A 12 28.09 -7.14 40.13
N GLN A 13 29.10 -6.27 40.22
CA GLN A 13 29.56 -5.43 39.10
C GLN A 13 30.15 -6.24 37.95
N SER A 14 30.85 -7.35 38.25
CA SER A 14 31.37 -8.28 37.24
C SER A 14 30.24 -9.02 36.50
N LEU A 15 29.21 -9.46 37.22
CA LEU A 15 28.00 -10.04 36.62
C LEU A 15 27.23 -9.00 35.81
N ASP A 16 27.08 -7.77 36.30
CA ASP A 16 26.41 -6.68 35.59
C ASP A 16 27.18 -6.23 34.34
N ILE A 17 28.51 -6.15 34.37
CA ILE A 17 29.32 -5.84 33.19
C ILE A 17 29.27 -6.99 32.18
N ASN A 18 29.30 -8.25 32.61
CA ASN A 18 29.12 -9.39 31.72
C ASN A 18 27.69 -9.45 31.16
N LEU A 19 26.66 -9.05 31.92
CA LEU A 19 25.28 -8.94 31.45
C LEU A 19 25.12 -7.78 30.46
N ILE A 20 25.81 -6.65 30.68
CA ILE A 20 25.85 -5.50 29.76
C ILE A 20 26.59 -5.87 28.48
N LEU A 21 27.70 -6.64 28.56
CA LEU A 21 28.46 -7.14 27.41
C LEU A 21 27.73 -8.28 26.68
N LEU A 22 27.01 -9.17 27.37
CA LEU A 22 26.12 -10.19 26.77
C LEU A 22 24.87 -9.55 26.13
N ASN A 23 24.34 -8.47 26.73
CA ASN A 23 23.22 -7.70 26.19
C ASN A 23 23.64 -6.77 25.05
N MET A 24 24.95 -6.60 24.82
CA MET A 24 25.45 -6.21 23.50
C MET A 24 25.48 -7.41 22.56
N ALA A 25 24.42 -8.23 22.57
CA ALA A 25 24.10 -9.09 21.45
C ALA A 25 24.02 -8.16 20.24
N THR A 26 25.09 -8.17 19.44
CA THR A 26 25.28 -7.24 18.34
C THR A 26 24.04 -7.26 17.47
N GLU A 27 23.36 -6.13 17.38
CA GLU A 27 22.19 -5.99 16.51
C GLU A 27 22.57 -6.45 15.10
N PRO A 28 21.75 -7.30 14.47
CA PRO A 28 22.07 -7.78 13.14
C PRO A 28 22.27 -6.59 12.19
N GLN A 29 23.37 -6.64 11.45
CA GLN A 29 23.69 -5.61 10.47
C GLN A 29 23.08 -5.99 9.13
N TYR A 30 22.66 -4.97 8.37
CA TYR A 30 22.01 -5.15 7.08
C TYR A 30 22.71 -4.28 6.04
N LYS A 31 22.85 -4.82 4.83
CA LYS A 31 23.18 -4.03 3.64
C LYS A 31 22.30 -4.51 2.49
N ALA A 32 22.09 -3.65 1.50
CA ALA A 32 21.39 -4.01 0.29
C ALA A 32 22.15 -3.50 -0.93
N GLU A 33 21.99 -4.18 -2.04
CA GLU A 33 22.50 -3.73 -3.35
C GLU A 33 21.49 -4.06 -4.45
N LEU A 34 21.67 -3.45 -5.63
CA LEU A 34 20.87 -3.74 -6.81
C LEU A 34 21.62 -4.71 -7.71
N ILE A 35 21.08 -5.92 -7.89
CA ILE A 35 21.58 -6.91 -8.84
C ILE A 35 20.56 -7.03 -9.97
N ASN A 36 20.95 -6.65 -11.19
CA ASN A 36 20.07 -6.64 -12.36
C ASN A 36 18.74 -5.89 -12.12
N GLY A 37 18.82 -4.72 -11.46
CA GLY A 37 17.65 -3.90 -11.13
C GLY A 37 16.79 -4.43 -9.96
N ARG A 38 17.18 -5.54 -9.32
CA ARG A 38 16.44 -6.14 -8.20
C ARG A 38 17.18 -5.92 -6.88
N PRO A 39 16.47 -5.57 -5.79
CA PRO A 39 17.09 -5.41 -4.50
C PRO A 39 17.47 -6.78 -3.92
N VAL A 40 18.72 -6.91 -3.49
CA VAL A 40 19.22 -8.07 -2.75
C VAL A 40 19.58 -7.61 -1.35
N LEU A 41 19.04 -8.27 -0.33
CA LEU A 41 19.22 -7.93 1.07
C LEU A 41 20.14 -8.96 1.74
N TYR A 42 21.21 -8.45 2.34
CA TYR A 42 22.13 -9.23 3.14
C TYR A 42 21.99 -8.93 4.62
N GLN A 43 22.18 -9.96 5.44
CA GLN A 43 22.26 -9.85 6.90
C GLN A 43 23.56 -10.47 7.39
N LYS A 44 24.10 -9.95 8.49
CA LYS A 44 25.11 -10.63 9.29
C LYS A 44 24.72 -10.52 10.77
N THR A 45 24.86 -11.62 11.51
CA THR A 45 24.42 -11.73 12.91
C THR A 45 25.51 -11.31 13.89
N THR A 46 26.77 -11.51 13.53
CA THR A 46 27.93 -10.98 14.26
C THR A 46 28.90 -10.27 13.31
N PRO A 47 29.78 -9.38 13.79
CA PRO A 47 30.77 -8.70 12.95
C PRO A 47 31.69 -9.63 12.16
N GLU A 48 31.97 -10.83 12.71
CA GLU A 48 32.87 -11.85 12.15
C GLU A 48 32.16 -12.82 11.19
N SER A 49 30.82 -12.85 11.20
CA SER A 49 30.04 -13.72 10.32
C SER A 49 30.04 -13.25 8.86
N ALA A 50 29.91 -14.21 7.94
CA ALA A 50 29.72 -13.91 6.53
C ALA A 50 28.38 -13.19 6.29
N TRP A 51 28.26 -12.50 5.16
CA TRP A 51 26.99 -11.93 4.73
C TRP A 51 26.09 -13.01 4.14
N ASP A 52 24.93 -13.20 4.73
CA ASP A 52 23.91 -14.13 4.24
C ASP A 52 22.88 -13.41 3.37
N ASP A 53 22.58 -13.94 2.19
CA ASP A 53 21.49 -13.44 1.34
C ASP A 53 20.14 -13.91 1.92
N ILE A 54 19.39 -12.95 2.46
CA ILE A 54 18.08 -13.18 3.06
C ILE A 54 16.94 -12.62 2.19
N THR A 55 17.18 -12.31 0.92
CA THR A 55 16.19 -11.71 0.01
C THR A 55 14.92 -12.54 -0.08
N HIS A 56 15.06 -13.86 -0.06
CA HIS A 56 13.94 -14.82 -0.10
C HIS A 56 12.98 -14.70 1.10
N THR A 57 13.39 -14.07 2.20
CA THR A 57 12.57 -13.82 3.38
C THR A 57 11.73 -12.53 3.28
N ARG A 58 11.78 -11.86 2.13
CA ARG A 58 11.08 -10.59 1.86
C ARG A 58 10.03 -10.78 0.77
N HIS A 59 9.10 -9.82 0.68
CA HIS A 59 8.15 -9.80 -0.41
C HIS A 59 8.88 -9.71 -1.76
N ASN A 60 8.56 -10.64 -2.65
CA ASN A 60 9.15 -10.67 -3.98
C ASN A 60 8.56 -9.52 -4.82
N VAL A 61 9.40 -8.53 -5.15
CA VAL A 61 9.01 -7.36 -5.95
C VAL A 61 8.63 -7.73 -7.38
N ASP A 62 9.12 -8.84 -7.92
CA ASP A 62 8.76 -9.31 -9.28
C ASP A 62 7.28 -9.74 -9.35
N ASN A 63 6.68 -10.04 -8.20
CA ASN A 63 5.25 -10.37 -8.09
C ASN A 63 4.36 -9.13 -7.98
N LEU A 64 4.92 -7.92 -7.88
CA LEU A 64 4.15 -6.69 -7.93
C LEU A 64 3.62 -6.46 -9.34
N GLU A 65 2.37 -6.06 -9.40
CA GLU A 65 1.65 -5.72 -10.61
C GLU A 65 0.95 -4.38 -10.40
N PHE A 66 1.15 -3.49 -11.36
CA PHE A 66 0.54 -2.17 -11.35
C PHE A 66 -0.39 -2.06 -12.55
N TYR A 67 -1.59 -1.54 -12.32
CA TYR A 67 -2.59 -1.39 -13.37
C TYR A 67 -3.07 0.05 -13.41
N ASP A 68 -3.20 0.58 -14.62
CA ASP A 68 -3.95 1.82 -14.85
C ASP A 68 -5.46 1.55 -14.82
N LEU A 69 -6.25 2.61 -15.06
CA LEU A 69 -7.71 2.53 -15.12
C LEU A 69 -8.19 1.51 -16.16
N ASP A 70 -7.44 1.38 -17.26
CA ASP A 70 -7.80 0.53 -18.39
C ASP A 70 -7.36 -0.93 -18.20
N ILE A 71 -6.82 -1.25 -17.02
CA ILE A 71 -6.26 -2.56 -16.64
C ILE A 71 -5.03 -2.93 -17.49
N LYS A 72 -4.30 -1.93 -18.00
CA LYS A 72 -3.00 -2.16 -18.63
C LYS A 72 -1.96 -2.45 -17.55
N LEU A 73 -1.34 -3.63 -17.67
CA LEU A 73 -0.33 -4.10 -16.73
C LEU A 73 1.03 -3.43 -16.96
N THR A 74 1.63 -2.96 -15.87
CA THR A 74 3.04 -2.58 -15.76
C THR A 74 3.71 -3.37 -14.63
N LYS A 75 4.89 -3.93 -14.90
CA LYS A 75 5.72 -4.67 -13.94
C LYS A 75 6.85 -3.77 -13.40
N VAL A 76 7.43 -4.14 -12.26
CA VAL A 76 8.56 -3.41 -11.64
C VAL A 76 9.74 -3.25 -12.60
N SER A 77 10.02 -4.26 -13.43
CA SER A 77 11.10 -4.23 -14.44
C SER A 77 10.90 -3.15 -15.53
N GLN A 78 9.69 -2.61 -15.66
CA GLN A 78 9.35 -1.53 -16.59
C GLN A 78 9.33 -0.15 -15.91
N CYS A 79 9.51 -0.11 -14.59
CA CYS A 79 9.56 1.13 -13.81
C CYS A 79 11.01 1.58 -13.63
N SER A 80 11.20 2.88 -13.41
CA SER A 80 12.45 3.37 -12.85
C SER A 80 12.55 2.95 -11.38
N THR A 81 13.74 2.56 -10.93
CA THR A 81 13.96 2.08 -9.57
C THR A 81 15.27 2.62 -9.00
N GLU A 82 15.31 2.84 -7.69
CA GLU A 82 16.51 3.31 -6.98
C GLU A 82 16.64 2.56 -5.64
N LEU A 83 17.85 2.35 -5.16
CA LEU A 83 18.10 1.85 -3.81
C LEU A 83 18.86 2.89 -3.01
N SER A 84 18.22 3.42 -1.96
CA SER A 84 18.86 4.35 -1.02
C SER A 84 18.97 3.67 0.36
N GLY A 85 20.15 3.18 0.71
CA GLY A 85 20.36 2.37 1.92
C GLY A 85 19.58 1.05 1.86
N LEU A 86 18.58 0.89 2.73
CA LEU A 86 17.71 -0.29 2.79
C LEU A 86 16.31 -0.05 2.21
N ILE A 87 16.12 1.08 1.52
CA ILE A 87 14.85 1.46 0.90
C ILE A 87 14.96 1.30 -0.61
N PHE A 88 14.23 0.34 -1.16
CA PHE A 88 14.06 0.18 -2.59
C PHE A 88 12.86 1.01 -3.07
N ARG A 89 13.12 1.97 -3.95
CA ARG A 89 12.15 2.91 -4.50
C ARG A 89 11.71 2.45 -5.88
N ILE A 90 10.41 2.45 -6.11
CA ILE A 90 9.79 2.19 -7.41
C ILE A 90 9.05 3.46 -7.81
N PHE A 91 9.41 4.06 -8.94
CA PHE A 91 8.77 5.27 -9.45
C PHE A 91 7.62 4.91 -10.39
N LEU A 92 6.42 5.41 -10.07
CA LEU A 92 5.20 5.18 -10.84
C LEU A 92 4.98 6.37 -11.79
N ASN A 93 5.67 6.36 -12.93
CA ASN A 93 5.59 7.42 -13.96
C ASN A 93 4.36 7.29 -14.86
N PHE A 94 3.27 6.74 -14.33
CA PHE A 94 1.99 6.53 -15.00
C PHE A 94 0.86 6.60 -13.95
N LEU A 95 -0.38 6.71 -14.40
CA LEU A 95 -1.54 6.76 -13.51
C LEU A 95 -1.85 5.34 -12.99
N CYS A 96 -1.23 4.95 -11.88
CA CYS A 96 -1.43 3.65 -11.25
C CYS A 96 -2.71 3.63 -10.40
N TYR A 97 -3.75 2.94 -10.87
CA TYR A 97 -5.04 2.80 -10.18
C TYR A 97 -5.10 1.60 -9.24
N HIS A 98 -4.37 0.52 -9.54
CA HIS A 98 -4.39 -0.70 -8.74
C HIS A 98 -3.00 -1.27 -8.55
N ILE A 99 -2.77 -1.79 -7.34
CA ILE A 99 -1.52 -2.47 -6.96
C ILE A 99 -1.89 -3.86 -6.46
N LYS A 100 -1.32 -4.87 -7.10
CA LYS A 100 -1.50 -6.29 -6.77
C LYS A 100 -0.15 -6.93 -6.46
N LEU A 101 -0.13 -7.87 -5.53
CA LEU A 101 1.02 -8.69 -5.20
C LEU A 101 0.59 -10.15 -5.19
N GLY A 102 1.00 -10.92 -6.20
CA GLY A 102 0.59 -12.32 -6.33
C GLY A 102 -0.93 -12.45 -6.48
N ASP A 103 -1.59 -13.00 -5.47
CA ASP A 103 -3.05 -13.23 -5.39
C ASP A 103 -3.80 -12.18 -4.56
N LYS A 104 -3.11 -11.10 -4.14
CA LYS A 104 -3.70 -10.06 -3.28
C LYS A 104 -3.79 -8.73 -4.01
N LEU A 105 -4.98 -8.15 -4.06
CA LEU A 105 -5.13 -6.71 -4.33
C LEU A 105 -4.67 -5.98 -3.07
N LEU A 106 -3.61 -5.18 -3.16
CA LEU A 106 -3.05 -4.44 -2.01
C LEU A 106 -3.61 -3.04 -1.90
N TRP A 107 -3.86 -2.39 -3.04
CA TRP A 107 -4.40 -1.03 -3.07
C TRP A 107 -5.19 -0.80 -4.35
N SER A 108 -6.22 0.04 -4.25
CA SER A 108 -7.08 0.43 -5.35
C SER A 108 -7.56 1.85 -5.13
N TYR A 109 -7.37 2.73 -6.11
CA TYR A 109 -7.91 4.09 -6.10
C TYR A 109 -9.44 4.08 -5.93
N CYS A 110 -10.12 3.09 -6.51
CA CYS A 110 -11.58 2.93 -6.40
C CYS A 110 -12.07 2.72 -4.95
N ALA A 111 -11.19 2.31 -4.04
CA ALA A 111 -11.53 2.09 -2.63
C ALA A 111 -10.93 3.15 -1.69
N ASP A 112 -9.95 3.91 -2.17
CA ASP A 112 -9.18 4.85 -1.36
C ASP A 112 -8.70 6.06 -2.20
N PRO A 113 -9.62 6.87 -2.75
CA PRO A 113 -9.27 7.91 -3.70
C PRO A 113 -8.72 9.19 -3.06
N PHE A 114 -8.82 9.33 -1.73
CA PHE A 114 -8.69 10.61 -1.01
C PHE A 114 -7.28 11.21 -1.04
N GLN A 115 -6.25 10.42 -1.33
CA GLN A 115 -4.87 10.91 -1.47
C GLN A 115 -4.44 11.07 -2.94
N GLY A 116 -5.32 10.80 -3.90
CA GLY A 116 -5.00 10.73 -5.32
C GLY A 116 -4.31 9.42 -5.69
N LEU A 117 -3.52 9.44 -6.77
CA LEU A 117 -2.73 8.29 -7.20
C LEU A 117 -1.31 8.34 -6.60
N PRO A 118 -0.73 7.18 -6.24
CA PRO A 118 0.64 7.11 -5.77
C PRO A 118 1.62 7.42 -6.90
N ILE A 119 2.68 8.13 -6.57
CA ILE A 119 3.79 8.46 -7.47
C ILE A 119 5.01 7.56 -7.23
N GLN A 120 5.12 6.96 -6.05
CA GLN A 120 6.21 6.04 -5.71
C GLN A 120 5.76 4.97 -4.73
N ILE A 121 6.49 3.86 -4.71
CA ILE A 121 6.44 2.85 -3.65
C ILE A 121 7.82 2.78 -2.99
N LEU A 122 7.85 2.88 -1.67
CA LEU A 122 9.05 2.70 -0.85
C LEU A 122 8.97 1.32 -0.21
N PHE A 123 9.82 0.40 -0.62
CA PHE A 123 9.96 -0.91 0.00
C PHE A 123 11.11 -0.90 1.00
N ASN A 124 10.77 -0.93 2.29
CA ASN A 124 11.75 -1.09 3.36
C ASN A 124 12.15 -2.56 3.46
N LEU A 125 13.34 -2.88 2.95
CA LEU A 125 13.84 -4.25 2.88
C LEU A 125 14.06 -4.85 4.26
N LYS A 126 14.50 -4.06 5.25
CA LYS A 126 14.69 -4.55 6.64
C LYS A 126 13.36 -4.90 7.30
N ARG A 127 12.36 -4.01 7.19
CA ARG A 127 11.05 -4.17 7.83
C ARG A 127 10.07 -5.04 7.04
N ASN A 128 10.44 -5.41 5.81
CA ASN A 128 9.58 -6.10 4.85
C ASN A 128 8.22 -5.41 4.66
N SER A 129 8.22 -4.07 4.61
CA SER A 129 7.00 -3.26 4.54
C SER A 129 7.07 -2.28 3.37
N MET A 130 5.93 -2.05 2.71
CA MET A 130 5.83 -1.11 1.60
C MET A 130 5.00 0.12 1.98
N THR A 131 5.40 1.28 1.52
CA THR A 131 4.71 2.56 1.75
C THR A 131 4.48 3.24 0.40
N LEU A 132 3.25 3.67 0.14
CA LEU A 132 2.89 4.53 -0.98
C LEU A 132 3.27 5.98 -0.67
N VAL A 133 3.84 6.65 -1.66
CA VAL A 133 4.08 8.10 -1.65
C VAL A 133 3.13 8.73 -2.64
N PHE A 134 2.40 9.75 -2.19
CA PHE A 134 1.50 10.56 -3.01
C PHE A 134 2.08 11.95 -3.22
N SER A 135 1.42 12.75 -4.07
CA SER A 135 1.73 14.17 -4.20
C SER A 135 1.72 14.89 -2.84
N GLY A 136 2.63 15.85 -2.69
CA GLY A 136 2.83 16.56 -1.41
C GLY A 136 3.51 15.71 -0.33
N ASN A 137 4.24 14.65 -0.69
CA ASN A 137 4.95 13.74 0.23
C ASN A 137 4.05 13.07 1.29
N ARG A 138 2.75 12.92 0.99
CA ARG A 138 1.84 12.16 1.86
C ARG A 138 2.17 10.68 1.75
N LEU A 139 2.21 10.00 2.90
CA LEU A 139 2.61 8.61 3.00
C LEU A 139 1.46 7.73 3.47
N LYS A 140 1.33 6.54 2.89
CA LYS A 140 0.41 5.50 3.37
C LYS A 140 1.08 4.14 3.35
N ASN A 141 1.10 3.44 4.48
CA ASN A 141 1.57 2.06 4.50
C ASN A 141 0.61 1.14 3.74
N LEU A 142 1.15 0.28 2.88
CA LEU A 142 0.39 -0.78 2.24
C LEU A 142 0.05 -1.86 3.25
N ASP A 143 -1.20 -2.31 3.19
CA ASP A 143 -1.65 -3.46 3.94
C ASP A 143 -1.31 -4.73 3.15
N MET A 144 -0.26 -5.43 3.56
CA MET A 144 0.23 -6.61 2.84
C MET A 144 -0.73 -7.81 2.93
N LYS A 145 -1.81 -7.73 3.73
CA LYS A 145 -2.91 -8.71 3.70
C LYS A 145 -3.81 -8.52 2.49
N GLY A 146 -3.91 -7.29 1.96
CA GLY A 146 -4.79 -6.94 0.86
C GLY A 146 -6.25 -6.73 1.27
N TYR A 147 -7.12 -6.69 0.27
CA TYR A 147 -8.59 -6.68 0.45
C TYR A 147 -9.09 -8.09 0.77
N ASP A 148 -10.05 -8.20 1.70
CA ASP A 148 -10.47 -9.49 2.27
C ASP A 148 -11.38 -10.30 1.33
N HIS A 149 -12.35 -9.62 0.70
CA HIS A 149 -13.29 -10.21 -0.24
C HIS A 149 -13.11 -9.56 -1.60
N THR A 150 -12.78 -10.36 -2.61
CA THR A 150 -12.74 -9.90 -4.00
C THR A 150 -12.98 -11.09 -4.93
N ASP A 151 -13.98 -10.97 -5.79
CA ASP A 151 -14.24 -11.90 -6.90
C ASP A 151 -13.43 -11.54 -8.16
N TRP A 152 -12.65 -10.46 -8.08
CA TRP A 152 -11.86 -9.93 -9.19
C TRP A 152 -10.46 -10.55 -9.27
N VAL A 153 -9.81 -10.79 -8.12
CA VAL A 153 -8.43 -11.30 -8.09
C VAL A 153 -8.42 -12.82 -8.21
N LYS A 154 -7.63 -13.33 -9.15
CA LYS A 154 -7.39 -14.77 -9.33
C LYS A 154 -5.91 -15.08 -9.13
N PRO A 155 -5.55 -16.13 -8.36
CA PRO A 155 -4.16 -16.52 -8.15
C PRO A 155 -3.42 -16.74 -9.48
N GLY A 156 -2.24 -16.13 -9.61
CA GLY A 156 -1.37 -16.27 -10.78
C GLY A 156 -1.92 -15.69 -12.09
N LYS A 157 -3.04 -14.96 -12.06
CA LYS A 157 -3.61 -14.30 -13.24
C LYS A 157 -3.53 -12.78 -13.11
N PRO A 158 -3.27 -12.06 -14.21
CA PRO A 158 -3.43 -10.61 -14.24
C PRO A 158 -4.88 -10.21 -13.92
N LEU A 159 -5.06 -8.97 -13.48
CA LEU A 159 -6.40 -8.37 -13.43
C LEU A 159 -6.96 -8.28 -14.85
N THR A 160 -8.26 -8.49 -14.97
CA THR A 160 -8.99 -8.35 -16.23
C THR A 160 -10.09 -7.34 -16.06
N ARG A 161 -10.45 -6.62 -17.11
CA ARG A 161 -11.69 -5.85 -17.10
C ARG A 161 -12.89 -6.75 -16.80
N PHE A 162 -13.90 -6.16 -16.18
CA PHE A 162 -15.15 -6.81 -15.87
C PHE A 162 -16.30 -6.00 -16.48
N LYS A 163 -17.28 -6.73 -16.99
CA LYS A 163 -18.47 -6.17 -17.64
C LYS A 163 -19.51 -5.74 -16.60
N THR A 164 -19.71 -6.58 -15.61
CA THR A 164 -20.67 -6.39 -14.50
C THR A 164 -19.97 -5.90 -13.26
N GLU A 165 -20.75 -5.43 -12.29
CA GLU A 165 -20.22 -4.97 -11.02
C GLU A 165 -19.37 -6.00 -10.26
N ARG A 166 -18.46 -5.49 -9.43
CA ARG A 166 -17.63 -6.26 -8.50
C ARG A 166 -17.68 -5.64 -7.12
N VAL A 167 -17.49 -6.44 -6.09
CA VAL A 167 -17.48 -5.95 -4.71
C VAL A 167 -16.14 -6.29 -4.06
N ILE A 168 -15.54 -5.29 -3.42
CA ILE A 168 -14.39 -5.47 -2.55
C ILE A 168 -14.64 -4.87 -1.17
N SER A 169 -14.11 -5.49 -0.13
CA SER A 169 -14.20 -5.00 1.25
C SER A 169 -12.84 -4.75 1.85
N HIS A 170 -12.72 -3.66 2.63
CA HIS A 170 -11.52 -3.39 3.40
C HIS A 170 -11.82 -2.53 4.62
N LYS A 171 -11.41 -2.99 5.80
CA LYS A 171 -11.49 -2.22 7.06
C LYS A 171 -12.89 -1.63 7.31
N GLY A 172 -13.94 -2.44 7.14
CA GLY A 172 -15.33 -2.03 7.35
C GLY A 172 -15.92 -1.15 6.23
N LYS A 173 -15.19 -0.92 5.13
CA LYS A 173 -15.71 -0.28 3.93
C LYS A 173 -16.15 -1.34 2.94
N LEU A 174 -17.34 -1.17 2.38
CA LEU A 174 -17.82 -1.91 1.23
C LEU A 174 -17.62 -1.05 -0.01
N VAL A 175 -16.95 -1.58 -1.02
CA VAL A 175 -16.66 -0.87 -2.26
C VAL A 175 -17.25 -1.66 -3.41
N GLN A 176 -18.14 -1.04 -4.15
CA GLN A 176 -18.67 -1.60 -5.39
C GLN A 176 -18.00 -0.90 -6.56
N LEU A 177 -17.38 -1.70 -7.42
CA LEU A 177 -16.74 -1.28 -8.65
C LEU A 177 -17.75 -1.43 -9.79
N PHE A 178 -17.88 -0.41 -10.62
CA PHE A 178 -18.81 -0.43 -11.74
C PHE A 178 -18.13 -0.98 -12.98
N GLY A 179 -18.80 -1.93 -13.65
CA GLY A 179 -18.35 -2.48 -14.92
C GLY A 179 -18.84 -1.65 -16.11
N GLU A 180 -18.33 -1.97 -17.30
CA GLU A 180 -18.68 -1.26 -18.54
C GLU A 180 -20.15 -1.40 -18.91
N ASP A 181 -20.75 -2.57 -18.65
CA ASP A 181 -22.13 -2.88 -19.00
C ASP A 181 -23.11 -2.41 -17.91
N GLU A 182 -22.62 -2.13 -16.70
CA GLU A 182 -23.41 -1.73 -15.52
C GLU A 182 -22.85 -0.47 -14.85
N PRO A 183 -22.82 0.69 -15.55
CA PRO A 183 -22.42 1.95 -14.95
C PRO A 183 -23.48 2.47 -13.97
N LEU A 184 -23.04 3.22 -12.97
CA LEU A 184 -23.97 3.93 -12.09
C LEU A 184 -24.47 5.20 -12.79
N LEU A 185 -25.75 5.22 -13.16
CA LEU A 185 -26.41 6.40 -13.75
C LEU A 185 -27.19 7.23 -12.72
N GLN A 186 -27.49 6.65 -11.56
CA GLN A 186 -28.16 7.33 -10.46
C GLN A 186 -27.80 6.69 -9.12
N LEU A 187 -27.74 7.49 -8.07
CA LEU A 187 -27.59 7.05 -6.69
C LEU A 187 -28.87 7.39 -5.92
N VAL A 188 -29.55 6.35 -5.46
CA VAL A 188 -30.71 6.45 -4.56
C VAL A 188 -30.37 5.72 -3.27
N VAL A 189 -30.60 6.37 -2.13
CA VAL A 189 -30.41 5.81 -0.78
C VAL A 189 -31.68 6.12 0.00
N ASP A 190 -32.32 5.11 0.59
CA ASP A 190 -33.57 5.25 1.35
C ASP A 190 -34.66 6.05 0.62
N GLU A 191 -34.90 5.71 -0.65
CA GLU A 191 -35.86 6.36 -1.56
C GLU A 191 -35.53 7.81 -1.95
N GLU A 192 -34.49 8.41 -1.37
CA GLU A 192 -33.99 9.74 -1.73
C GLU A 192 -32.91 9.65 -2.82
N LYS A 193 -33.04 10.51 -3.84
CA LYS A 193 -32.08 10.59 -4.94
C LYS A 193 -30.95 11.58 -4.60
N PHE A 194 -29.76 11.06 -4.36
CA PHE A 194 -28.57 11.84 -4.02
C PHE A 194 -27.75 12.28 -5.23
N TRP A 195 -27.78 11.51 -6.32
CA TRP A 195 -27.04 11.83 -7.52
C TRP A 195 -27.70 11.25 -8.77
N GLU A 196 -27.56 11.94 -9.89
CA GLU A 196 -28.05 11.50 -11.20
C GLU A 196 -27.07 11.96 -12.27
N TYR A 197 -26.72 11.05 -13.17
CA TYR A 197 -25.86 11.36 -14.30
C TYR A 197 -26.55 12.36 -15.23
N LYS A 198 -25.83 13.44 -15.58
CA LYS A 198 -26.28 14.43 -16.57
C LYS A 198 -25.32 14.54 -17.74
N LYS A 199 -24.02 14.67 -17.43
CA LYS A 199 -22.92 14.77 -18.41
C LYS A 199 -21.59 14.52 -17.71
N GLY A 200 -20.56 14.21 -18.49
CA GLY A 200 -19.19 14.03 -18.00
C GLY A 200 -18.82 12.57 -17.74
N PRO A 201 -17.75 12.31 -16.97
CA PRO A 201 -17.34 10.96 -16.60
C PRO A 201 -18.36 10.31 -15.67
N LEU A 202 -18.50 9.00 -15.81
CA LEU A 202 -19.24 8.17 -14.88
C LEU A 202 -18.35 7.82 -13.68
N PRO A 203 -18.94 7.60 -12.49
CA PRO A 203 -18.17 7.08 -11.37
C PRO A 203 -17.68 5.66 -11.70
N ILE A 204 -16.50 5.33 -11.21
CA ILE A 204 -15.85 4.01 -11.36
C ILE A 204 -16.09 3.11 -10.14
N SER A 205 -16.49 3.70 -9.01
CA SER A 205 -16.93 2.95 -7.84
C SER A 205 -17.81 3.78 -6.90
N ARG A 206 -18.47 3.08 -5.99
CA ARG A 206 -19.05 3.65 -4.77
C ARG A 206 -18.44 3.01 -3.54
N ILE A 207 -18.19 3.82 -2.52
CA ILE A 207 -17.70 3.39 -1.21
C ILE A 207 -18.82 3.64 -0.20
N ALA A 208 -19.30 2.59 0.47
CA ALA A 208 -20.21 2.67 1.59
C ALA A 208 -19.43 2.43 2.89
N GLN A 209 -19.58 3.32 3.87
CA GLN A 209 -18.92 3.20 5.17
C GLN A 209 -19.95 3.16 6.32
N VAL A 210 -19.84 2.11 7.13
CA VAL A 210 -20.63 1.88 8.33
C VAL A 210 -19.77 2.26 9.56
N PRO A 211 -20.32 2.89 10.62
CA PRO A 211 -21.74 3.23 10.87
C PRO A 211 -22.19 4.60 10.38
N GLN A 212 -21.33 5.41 9.76
CA GLN A 212 -21.67 6.80 9.41
C GLN A 212 -22.65 6.94 8.24
N CYS A 213 -23.09 5.83 7.63
CA CYS A 213 -23.97 5.79 6.46
C CYS A 213 -23.50 6.75 5.33
N THR A 214 -22.19 6.87 5.16
CA THR A 214 -21.64 7.71 4.09
C THR A 214 -21.48 6.90 2.81
N VAL A 215 -21.88 7.51 1.70
CA VAL A 215 -21.68 6.97 0.36
C VAL A 215 -20.78 7.93 -0.40
N THR A 216 -19.64 7.45 -0.87
CA THR A 216 -18.72 8.23 -1.71
C THR A 216 -18.76 7.69 -3.14
N LEU A 217 -19.10 8.53 -4.11
CA LEU A 217 -18.89 8.24 -5.52
C LEU A 217 -17.48 8.63 -5.93
N VAL A 218 -16.78 7.69 -6.55
CA VAL A 218 -15.40 7.88 -7.00
C VAL A 218 -15.40 7.99 -8.52
N PHE A 219 -14.78 9.05 -9.04
CA PHE A 219 -14.63 9.30 -10.48
C PHE A 219 -13.18 9.06 -10.90
N PRO A 220 -12.89 8.80 -12.19
CA PRO A 220 -11.51 8.75 -12.68
C PRO A 220 -10.72 10.02 -12.30
N ILE A 221 -9.46 9.87 -11.94
CA ILE A 221 -8.61 11.03 -11.66
C ILE A 221 -8.38 11.84 -12.95
N ASN A 222 -8.25 13.16 -12.81
CA ASN A 222 -7.97 14.11 -13.90
C ASN A 222 -9.02 14.13 -15.03
N THR A 223 -10.20 13.56 -14.84
CA THR A 223 -11.33 13.94 -15.69
C THR A 223 -11.77 15.35 -15.33
N GLN A 224 -11.95 16.20 -16.34
CA GLN A 224 -12.44 17.57 -16.17
C GLN A 224 -13.96 17.63 -16.34
N ASP A 225 -14.62 18.44 -15.52
CA ASP A 225 -16.01 18.82 -15.76
C ASP A 225 -16.11 19.87 -16.88
N SER A 226 -17.35 20.27 -17.21
CA SER A 226 -17.58 21.30 -18.23
C SER A 226 -17.02 22.68 -17.89
N SER A 227 -16.53 22.89 -16.66
CA SER A 227 -15.88 24.12 -16.20
C SER A 227 -14.36 24.00 -16.14
N GLY A 228 -13.78 22.87 -16.56
CA GLY A 228 -12.34 22.62 -16.57
C GLY A 228 -11.77 22.19 -15.21
N ASN A 229 -12.63 21.95 -14.20
CA ASN A 229 -12.20 21.50 -12.88
C ASN A 229 -12.08 19.97 -12.85
N ASN A 230 -11.03 19.45 -12.19
CA ASN A 230 -10.87 18.01 -12.02
C ASN A 230 -11.93 17.44 -11.06
N TYR A 231 -12.63 16.38 -11.48
CA TYR A 231 -13.56 15.66 -10.60
C TYR A 231 -12.85 15.19 -9.33
N GLN A 232 -13.43 15.54 -8.19
CA GLN A 232 -13.07 15.01 -6.88
C GLN A 232 -14.10 13.94 -6.48
N PRO A 233 -13.75 13.00 -5.58
CA PRO A 233 -14.74 12.11 -4.99
C PRO A 233 -15.90 12.90 -4.37
N LEU A 234 -17.13 12.49 -4.65
CA LEU A 234 -18.34 13.12 -4.11
C LEU A 234 -18.86 12.30 -2.93
N THR A 235 -18.86 12.89 -1.74
CA THR A 235 -19.34 12.23 -0.52
C THR A 235 -20.72 12.73 -0.12
N PHE A 236 -21.65 11.79 0.03
CA PHE A 236 -22.99 11.99 0.53
C PHE A 236 -23.09 11.38 1.93
N VAL A 237 -23.80 12.06 2.83
CA VAL A 237 -24.11 11.56 4.17
C VAL A 237 -25.59 11.24 4.17
N ALA A 238 -25.94 9.96 4.21
CA ALA A 238 -27.32 9.57 4.44
C ALA A 238 -27.59 9.69 5.95
N THR A 239 -28.47 10.60 6.34
CA THR A 239 -28.96 10.62 7.73
C THR A 239 -29.89 9.42 7.89
N PRO A 240 -29.62 8.47 8.81
CA PRO A 240 -30.57 7.41 9.06
C PRO A 240 -31.88 8.04 9.51
N THR A 241 -32.97 7.69 8.83
CA THR A 241 -34.32 8.04 9.28
C THR A 241 -34.48 7.52 10.71
N PRO A 242 -34.94 8.35 11.67
CA PRO A 242 -35.22 7.86 13.01
C PRO A 242 -36.19 6.69 12.90
N ILE A 243 -35.78 5.52 13.40
CA ILE A 243 -36.69 4.38 13.52
C ILE A 243 -37.77 4.80 14.53
N PRO A 244 -39.07 4.77 14.15
CA PRO A 244 -40.16 5.16 15.03
C PRO A 244 -40.30 4.25 16.25
#